data_AF-A0A834LN42-F1
#
_entry.id   AF-A0A834LN42-F1
#
_cell.length_a   1.000
_cell.length_b   1.000
_cell.length_c   1.000
_cell.angle_alpha   90.00
_cell.angle_beta   90.00
_cell.angle_gamma   90.00
#
_symmetry.space_group_name_H-M   'P 1'
#
loop_
_entity.id
_entity.type
_entity.pdbx_description
1 polymer ?
#
loop_
_entity_poly.entity_id
_entity_poly.type
_entity_poly.pdbx_seq_one_letter_code
_entity_poly.pdbx_strand_id
1 'polypeptide(L)'
;MQDEVWRLDRIAKDGALPKKLIKADIITVENFPRVLVRDPQRLRNILGSGMSNRIWDNAVEHVKTCVLGEKLFVYYSDGTNSIGVVFNDIYELRGLIVKGQFFPLDSLTHNQKV
;
A
#
# COMPACT_ATOMS: atom_id res chain seq x y z
N MET A 1 -11.74 5.10 -2.23
CA MET A 1 -12.02 6.42 -2.87
C MET A 1 -11.60 6.25 -4.33
N GLN A 2 -12.51 6.33 -5.30
CA GLN A 2 -12.19 6.07 -6.73
C GLN A 2 -11.53 7.27 -7.41
N ASP A 3 -10.91 8.13 -6.63
CA ASP A 3 -10.27 9.35 -7.10
C ASP A 3 -9.11 9.00 -8.02
N GLU A 4 -9.03 9.70 -9.14
CA GLU A 4 -7.93 9.58 -10.09
C GLU A 4 -6.62 9.99 -9.43
N VAL A 5 -5.53 9.29 -9.78
CA VAL A 5 -4.22 9.41 -9.11
C VAL A 5 -3.64 10.83 -9.11
N TRP A 6 -4.07 11.71 -10.02
CA TRP A 6 -3.64 13.11 -10.04
C TRP A 6 -4.14 13.94 -8.85
N ARG A 7 -5.10 13.43 -8.06
CA ARG A 7 -5.54 14.08 -6.82
C ARG A 7 -4.55 13.93 -5.67
N LEU A 8 -3.51 13.10 -5.81
CA LEU A 8 -2.39 13.07 -4.86
C LEU A 8 -1.69 14.44 -4.84
N ASP A 9 -1.30 14.87 -3.64
CA ASP A 9 -0.67 16.19 -3.45
C ASP A 9 0.49 16.38 -4.44
N ARG A 10 0.50 17.53 -5.11
CA ARG A 10 1.53 17.96 -6.07
C ARG A 10 1.64 17.14 -7.37
N ILE A 11 0.64 16.35 -7.75
CA ILE A 11 0.57 15.76 -9.09
C ILE A 11 -0.26 16.67 -10.01
N ALA A 12 0.39 17.34 -10.97
CA ALA A 12 -0.32 18.12 -11.97
C ALA A 12 -1.16 17.21 -12.88
N LYS A 13 -2.48 17.45 -12.96
CA LYS A 13 -3.46 16.64 -13.72
C LYS A 13 -3.04 16.33 -15.15
N ASP A 14 -2.54 17.32 -15.88
CA ASP A 14 -2.12 17.17 -17.28
C ASP A 14 -0.60 16.94 -17.44
N GLY A 15 0.09 16.65 -16.34
CA GLY A 15 1.53 16.47 -16.29
C GLY A 15 2.02 15.13 -16.84
N ALA A 16 3.34 14.98 -16.90
CA ALA A 16 3.98 13.72 -17.31
C ALA A 16 3.79 12.59 -16.28
N LEU A 17 3.63 12.92 -15.00
CA LEU A 17 3.54 11.93 -13.91
C LEU A 17 2.25 11.08 -13.96
N PRO A 18 1.02 11.66 -14.09
CA PRO A 18 -0.19 10.85 -14.27
C PRO A 18 -0.10 9.89 -15.44
N LYS A 19 0.44 10.34 -16.58
CA LYS A 19 0.59 9.49 -17.78
C LYS A 19 1.49 8.27 -17.52
N LYS A 20 2.59 8.45 -16.78
CA LYS A 20 3.49 7.35 -16.40
C LYS A 20 2.82 6.39 -15.41
N LEU A 21 2.06 6.91 -14.44
CA LEU A 21 1.34 6.12 -13.44
C LEU A 21 0.24 5.27 -14.08
N ILE A 22 -0.57 5.86 -14.96
CA ILE A 22 -1.61 5.15 -15.72
C ILE A 22 -1.00 4.06 -16.60
N LYS A 23 0.12 4.34 -17.29
CA LYS A 23 0.85 3.32 -18.08
C LYS A 23 1.36 2.16 -17.23
N ALA A 24 1.57 2.38 -15.93
CA ALA A 24 2.00 1.36 -14.97
C ALA A 24 0.84 0.72 -14.19
N ASP A 25 -0.40 0.95 -14.63
CA ASP A 25 -1.65 0.47 -14.01
C ASP A 25 -1.92 1.03 -12.60
N ILE A 26 -1.46 2.27 -12.36
CA ILE A 26 -1.71 3.04 -11.13
C ILE A 26 -2.67 4.17 -11.48
N ILE A 27 -3.97 3.86 -11.45
CA ILE A 27 -5.01 4.74 -12.00
C ILE A 27 -5.66 5.57 -10.91
N THR A 28 -5.88 4.97 -9.73
CA THR A 28 -6.55 5.62 -8.60
C THR A 28 -5.57 5.99 -7.49
N VAL A 29 -5.98 6.93 -6.65
CA VAL A 29 -5.30 7.29 -5.40
C VAL A 29 -5.07 6.05 -4.52
N GLU A 30 -5.95 5.05 -4.56
CA GLU A 30 -5.85 3.80 -3.80
C GLU A 30 -4.78 2.83 -4.36
N ASN A 31 -4.49 2.89 -5.66
CA ASN A 31 -3.44 2.05 -6.26
C ASN A 31 -2.03 2.52 -5.90
N PHE A 32 -1.83 3.83 -5.74
CA PHE A 32 -0.53 4.39 -5.42
C PHE A 32 0.09 3.83 -4.12
N PRO A 33 -0.60 3.85 -2.96
CA PRO A 33 -0.04 3.34 -1.72
C PRO A 33 0.16 1.82 -1.75
N ARG A 34 -0.68 1.07 -2.50
CA ARG A 34 -0.50 -0.38 -2.71
C ARG A 34 0.84 -0.69 -3.39
N VAL A 35 1.20 0.07 -4.43
CA VAL A 35 2.50 -0.11 -5.10
C VAL A 35 3.63 0.41 -4.22
N LEU A 36 3.44 1.52 -3.50
CA LEU A 36 4.45 2.06 -2.59
C LEU A 36 4.84 1.06 -1.49
N VAL A 37 3.86 0.38 -0.88
CA VAL A 37 4.10 -0.62 0.16
C VAL A 37 4.75 -1.89 -0.42
N ARG A 38 4.27 -2.35 -1.57
CA ARG A 38 4.75 -3.60 -2.19
C ARG A 38 6.14 -3.46 -2.81
N ASP A 39 6.39 -2.38 -3.54
CA ASP A 39 7.61 -2.17 -4.31
C ASP A 39 7.90 -0.65 -4.49
N PRO A 40 8.46 0.01 -3.45
CA PRO A 40 8.75 1.43 -3.50
C PRO A 40 9.80 1.78 -4.57
N GLN A 41 10.72 0.86 -4.89
CA GLN A 41 11.76 1.10 -5.91
C GLN A 41 11.14 1.12 -7.31
N ARG A 42 10.25 0.19 -7.64
CA ARG A 42 9.51 0.22 -8.91
C ARG A 42 8.71 1.50 -9.05
N LEU A 43 8.01 1.94 -8.00
CA LEU A 43 7.25 3.19 -8.04
C LEU A 43 8.16 4.39 -8.31
N ARG A 44 9.32 4.44 -7.64
CA ARG A 44 10.32 5.49 -7.85
C ARG A 44 10.88 5.48 -9.29
N ASN A 45 11.11 4.30 -9.85
CA ASN A 45 11.56 4.15 -11.24
C ASN A 45 10.50 4.61 -12.26
N ILE A 46 9.21 4.34 -11.99
CA ILE A 46 8.09 4.81 -12.82
C ILE A 46 8.05 6.35 -12.84
N LEU A 47 8.21 6.99 -11.68
CA LEU A 47 8.16 8.44 -11.55
C LEU A 47 9.42 9.09 -12.17
N GLY A 48 10.58 8.46 -11.97
CA GLY A 48 11.87 8.88 -12.51
C GLY A 48 12.32 10.25 -11.99
N SER A 49 13.09 10.98 -12.80
CA SER A 49 13.62 12.31 -12.46
C SER A 49 12.56 13.39 -12.23
N GLY A 50 11.28 13.11 -12.52
CA GLY A 50 10.18 14.04 -12.27
C GLY A 50 9.82 14.22 -10.79
N MET A 51 10.44 13.45 -9.89
CA MET A 51 10.21 13.55 -8.45
C MET A 51 11.54 13.71 -7.71
N SER A 52 11.72 14.83 -7.02
CA SER A 52 12.87 15.00 -6.12
C SER A 52 12.71 14.14 -4.87
N ASN A 53 13.82 13.84 -4.17
CA ASN A 53 13.78 13.07 -2.91
C ASN A 53 12.80 13.69 -1.91
N ARG A 54 12.76 15.03 -1.81
CA ARG A 54 11.83 15.74 -0.92
C ARG A 54 10.36 15.53 -1.31
N ILE A 55 10.04 15.54 -2.61
CA ILE A 55 8.65 15.30 -3.05
C ILE A 55 8.28 13.83 -2.80
N TRP A 56 9.21 12.91 -3.02
CA TRP A 56 9.04 11.49 -2.70
C TRP A 56 8.76 11.29 -1.22
N ASP A 57 9.62 11.79 -0.32
CA ASP A 57 9.50 11.61 1.12
C ASP A 57 8.18 12.17 1.64
N ASN A 58 7.79 13.38 1.18
CA ASN A 58 6.50 13.97 1.51
C ASN A 58 5.31 13.12 1.05
N ALA A 59 5.38 12.54 -0.16
CA ALA A 59 4.31 11.68 -0.67
C ALA A 59 4.21 10.38 0.13
N VAL A 60 5.34 9.80 0.53
CA VAL A 60 5.39 8.61 1.40
C VAL A 60 4.82 8.91 2.78
N GLU A 61 5.19 10.03 3.38
CA GLU A 61 4.69 10.47 4.68
C GLU A 61 3.18 10.74 4.64
N HIS A 62 2.70 11.42 3.59
CA HIS A 62 1.27 11.64 3.39
C HIS A 62 0.49 10.34 3.26
N VAL A 63 0.99 9.38 2.46
CA VAL A 63 0.36 8.06 2.34
C VAL A 63 0.29 7.32 3.68
N LYS A 64 1.35 7.37 4.50
CA LYS A 64 1.40 6.71 5.81
C LYS A 64 0.42 7.32 6.82
N THR A 65 0.17 8.62 6.71
CA THR A 65 -0.72 9.37 7.61
C THR A 65 -2.15 9.45 7.10
N CYS A 66 -2.36 9.23 5.80
CA CYS A 66 -3.68 9.14 5.20
C CYS A 66 -4.40 7.93 5.79
N VAL A 67 -5.61 8.14 6.33
CA VAL A 67 -6.47 7.05 6.78
C VAL A 67 -6.97 6.32 5.55
N LEU A 68 -6.20 5.32 5.14
CA LEU A 68 -6.56 4.38 4.09
C LEU A 68 -7.64 3.45 4.66
N GLY A 69 -8.68 3.17 3.88
CA GLY A 69 -9.98 2.67 4.37
C GLY A 69 -9.90 1.49 5.33
N GLU A 70 -10.96 1.32 6.15
CA GLU A 70 -11.06 0.33 7.23
C GLU A 70 -11.17 -1.14 6.75
N LYS A 71 -10.95 -1.42 5.47
CA LYS A 71 -11.06 -2.78 4.92
C LYS A 71 -9.87 -3.62 5.36
N LEU A 72 -10.20 -4.82 5.85
CA LEU A 72 -9.23 -5.86 6.14
C LEU A 72 -9.47 -7.04 5.20
N PHE A 73 -8.38 -7.56 4.66
CA PHE A 73 -8.35 -8.75 3.83
C PHE A 73 -7.74 -9.90 4.64
N VAL A 74 -8.44 -11.02 4.70
CA VAL A 74 -7.97 -12.22 5.40
C VAL A 74 -7.73 -13.32 4.39
N TYR A 75 -6.52 -13.86 4.37
CA TYR A 75 -6.16 -15.02 3.56
C TYR A 75 -5.87 -16.20 4.48
N TYR A 76 -6.73 -17.21 4.44
CA TYR A 76 -6.52 -18.44 5.20
C TYR A 76 -5.55 -19.36 4.46
N SER A 77 -4.55 -19.86 5.17
CA SER A 77 -3.57 -20.81 4.63
C SER A 77 -4.10 -22.25 4.63
N ASP A 78 -5.19 -22.49 5.36
CA ASP A 78 -5.88 -23.76 5.45
C ASP A 78 -7.34 -23.65 4.99
N GLY A 79 -7.94 -24.79 4.64
CA GLY A 79 -9.38 -24.86 4.34
C GLY A 79 -10.27 -24.86 5.59
N THR A 80 -9.67 -24.73 6.78
CA THR A 80 -10.36 -24.81 8.08
C THR A 80 -10.51 -23.44 8.74
N ASN A 81 -10.03 -22.38 8.09
CA ASN A 81 -9.98 -21.02 8.60
C ASN A 81 -9.28 -20.91 9.97
N SER A 82 -8.33 -21.82 10.25
CA SER A 82 -7.66 -21.90 11.55
C SER A 82 -6.39 -21.07 11.59
N ILE A 83 -5.75 -20.85 10.44
CA ILE A 83 -4.59 -19.97 10.30
C ILE A 83 -4.83 -19.02 9.13
N GLY A 84 -4.77 -17.72 9.40
CA GLY A 84 -4.92 -16.70 8.36
C GLY A 84 -3.99 -15.52 8.53
N VAL A 85 -3.72 -14.82 7.44
CA VAL A 85 -2.93 -13.59 7.42
C VAL A 85 -3.85 -12.41 7.12
N VAL A 86 -3.70 -11.34 7.89
CA VAL A 86 -4.54 -10.14 7.80
C VAL A 86 -3.75 -9.00 7.17
N PHE A 87 -4.30 -8.41 6.12
CA PHE A 87 -3.77 -7.23 5.45
C PHE A 87 -4.77 -6.08 5.50
N ASN A 88 -4.30 -4.84 5.50
CA ASN A 88 -5.16 -3.67 5.30
C ASN A 88 -5.41 -3.38 3.81
N ASP A 89 -6.13 -2.30 3.54
CA ASP A 89 -6.54 -1.89 2.19
C ASP A 89 -5.39 -1.56 1.22
N ILE A 90 -4.17 -1.39 1.75
CA ILE A 90 -2.94 -1.16 0.97
C ILE A 90 -2.03 -2.39 0.90
N TYR A 91 -2.53 -3.55 1.32
CA TYR A 91 -1.79 -4.81 1.41
C TYR A 91 -0.61 -4.79 2.39
N GLU A 92 -0.64 -3.91 3.39
CA GLU A 92 0.30 -3.96 4.51
C GLU A 92 -0.14 -5.05 5.49
N LEU A 93 0.82 -5.88 5.92
CA LEU A 93 0.59 -6.94 6.91
C LEU A 93 0.20 -6.33 8.25
N ARG A 94 -0.98 -6.69 8.77
CA ARG A 94 -1.48 -6.24 10.07
C ARG A 94 -1.32 -7.28 11.16
N GLY A 95 -1.30 -8.57 10.82
CA GLY A 95 -1.19 -9.63 11.81
C GLY A 95 -1.66 -10.98 11.31
N LEU A 96 -1.85 -11.90 12.24
CA LEU A 96 -2.29 -13.27 11.99
C LEU A 96 -3.62 -13.55 12.69
N ILE A 97 -4.39 -14.46 12.13
CA ILE A 97 -5.47 -15.14 12.83
C ILE A 97 -4.99 -16.55 13.14
N VAL A 98 -5.06 -16.95 14.41
CA VAL A 98 -4.76 -18.32 14.84
C VAL A 98 -5.93 -18.80 15.70
N LYS A 99 -6.60 -19.87 15.26
CA LYS A 99 -7.78 -20.46 15.91
C LYS A 99 -8.86 -19.41 16.22
N GLY A 100 -9.11 -18.51 15.26
CA GLY A 100 -10.11 -17.44 15.36
C GLY A 100 -9.69 -16.22 16.18
N GLN A 101 -8.48 -16.19 16.75
CA GLN A 101 -7.96 -15.03 17.49
C GLN A 101 -7.00 -14.21 16.64
N PHE A 102 -7.13 -12.90 16.67
CA PHE A 102 -6.24 -11.97 15.97
C PHE A 102 -5.02 -11.61 16.82
N PHE A 103 -3.84 -11.71 16.22
CA PHE A 103 -2.56 -11.34 16.79
C PHE A 103 -1.93 -10.23 15.93
N PRO A 104 -1.79 -9.00 16.45
CA PRO A 104 -1.18 -7.90 15.69
C PRO A 104 0.30 -8.19 15.38
N LEU A 105 0.79 -7.69 14.25
CA LEU A 105 2.18 -7.90 13.77
C LEU A 105 3.25 -7.57 14.83
N ASP A 106 3.02 -6.53 15.62
CA ASP A 106 3.94 -6.10 16.68
C ASP A 106 4.00 -7.07 17.87
N SER A 107 2.96 -7.90 18.04
CA SER A 107 2.92 -8.97 19.05
C SER A 107 3.48 -10.31 18.56
N LEU A 108 3.76 -10.43 17.25
CA LEU A 108 4.27 -11.68 16.68
C LEU A 108 5.74 -11.89 17.07
N THR A 109 6.06 -13.11 17.49
CA THR A 109 7.42 -13.53 17.82
C THR A 109 8.28 -13.65 16.57
N HIS A 110 9.60 -13.60 16.72
CA HIS A 110 10.53 -13.72 15.58
C HIS A 110 10.28 -14.99 14.74
N ASN A 111 9.98 -16.12 15.39
CA ASN A 111 9.69 -17.40 14.72
C ASN A 111 8.39 -17.41 13.90
N GLN A 112 7.51 -16.42 14.09
CA GLN A 112 6.28 -16.25 13.31
C GLN A 112 6.44 -15.24 12.17
N LYS A 113 7.62 -14.61 12.04
CA LYS A 113 7.97 -13.65 10.98
C LYS A 113 8.88 -14.26 9.91
N VAL A 114 9.24 -15.55 10.02
CA VAL A 114 10.16 -16.28 9.13
C VAL A 114 9.40 -17.02 8.03
#